data_AF-A0A8J8F8K0-F1
#
_entry.id   AF-A0A8J8F8K0-F1
#
_cell.length_a   1.000
_cell.length_b   1.000
_cell.length_c   1.000
_cell.angle_alpha   90.00
_cell.angle_beta   90.00
_cell.angle_gamma   90.00
#
_symmetry.space_group_name_H-M   'P 1'
#
loop_
_entity.id
_entity.type
_entity.pdbx_description
1 polymer ?
#
loop_
_entity_poly.entity_id
_entity_poly.type
_entity_poly.pdbx_seq_one_letter_code
_entity_poly.pdbx_strand_id
1 'polypeptide(L)' 'MDTEEAIDRGIRFLEEKAGHYTHKLENIKLAGAIWIIRFNVGFFEDVRVELKIDDATERVVSYEQLK' A
#
# COMPACT_ATOMS: atom_id res chain seq x y z
N MET A 1 10.22 -9.50 -5.08
CA MET A 1 8.76 -9.52 -5.30
C MET A 1 8.47 -8.83 -6.63
N ASP A 2 7.44 -9.23 -7.36
CA ASP A 2 7.00 -8.47 -8.54
C ASP A 2 5.98 -7.36 -8.18
N THR A 3 5.59 -6.56 -9.18
CA THR A 3 4.65 -5.45 -8.98
C THR A 3 3.27 -5.93 -8.51
N GLU A 4 2.78 -7.06 -9.03
CA GLU A 4 1.46 -7.59 -8.68
C GLU A 4 1.47 -8.13 -7.25
N GLU A 5 2.49 -8.91 -6.88
CA GLU A 5 2.71 -9.38 -5.52
C GLU A 5 2.81 -8.20 -4.52
N ALA A 6 3.50 -7.12 -4.90
CA ALA A 6 3.61 -5.92 -4.07
C ALA A 6 2.24 -5.27 -3.81
N ILE A 7 1.42 -5.16 -4.85
CA ILE A 7 0.06 -4.61 -4.76
C ILE A 7 -0.80 -5.51 -3.87
N ASP A 8 -0.82 -6.82 -4.13
CA ASP A 8 -1.58 -7.80 -3.34
C ASP A 8 -1.16 -7.78 -1.87
N ARG A 9 0.14 -7.64 -1.59
CA ARG A 9 0.65 -7.51 -0.23
C ARG A 9 0.15 -6.24 0.44
N GLY A 10 0.14 -5.13 -0.29
CA GLY A 10 -0.41 -3.86 0.17
C GLY A 10 -1.91 -3.96 0.48
N ILE A 11 -2.68 -4.58 -0.41
CA ILE A 11 -4.13 -4.79 -0.23
C ILE A 11 -4.41 -5.64 1.01
N ARG A 12 -3.72 -6.78 1.16
CA ARG A 12 -3.88 -7.63 2.36
C ARG A 12 -3.57 -6.88 3.64
N PHE A 13 -2.53 -6.04 3.65
CA PHE A 13 -2.25 -5.20 4.82
C PHE A 13 -3.39 -4.21 5.11
N LEU A 14 -3.94 -3.57 4.07
CA LEU A 14 -5.04 -2.63 4.23
C LEU A 14 -6.29 -3.29 4.80
N GLU A 15 -6.65 -4.48 4.30
CA GLU A 15 -7.82 -5.22 4.76
C GLU A 15 -7.63 -5.84 6.15
N GLU A 16 -6.50 -6.50 6.40
CA GLU A 16 -6.27 -7.27 7.63
C GLU A 16 -5.74 -6.44 8.80
N LYS A 17 -4.98 -5.37 8.53
CA LYS A 17 -4.31 -4.57 9.58
C LYS A 17 -4.88 -3.17 9.72
N ALA A 18 -5.17 -2.49 8.62
CA ALA A 18 -5.67 -1.11 8.65
C ALA A 18 -7.20 -1.01 8.69
N GLY A 19 -7.93 -2.10 8.39
CA GLY A 19 -9.39 -2.14 8.40
C GLY A 19 -10.05 -1.42 7.23
N HIS A 20 -9.32 -1.22 6.13
CA HIS A 20 -9.84 -0.61 4.91
C HIS A 20 -10.27 -1.68 3.91
N TYR A 21 -11.58 -1.84 3.74
CA TYR A 21 -12.18 -2.80 2.78
C TYR A 21 -12.35 -2.21 1.38
N THR A 22 -12.21 -0.90 1.24
CA THR A 22 -12.17 -0.23 -0.06
C THR A 22 -10.78 0.32 -0.31
N HIS A 23 -10.26 0.04 -1.49
CA HIS A 23 -8.93 0.44 -1.89
C HIS A 23 -8.90 0.61 -3.41
N LYS A 24 -8.31 1.70 -3.88
CA LYS A 24 -8.05 1.96 -5.29
C LYS A 24 -6.58 2.30 -5.44
N LEU A 25 -5.85 1.51 -6.22
CA LEU A 25 -4.45 1.79 -6.51
C LEU A 25 -4.35 3.12 -7.28
N GLU A 26 -3.58 4.06 -6.73
CA GLU A 26 -3.31 5.35 -7.38
C GLU A 26 -1.92 5.40 -7.99
N ASN A 27 -0.92 4.85 -7.29
CA ASN A 27 0.46 4.86 -7.75
C ASN A 27 1.24 3.70 -7.15
N ILE A 28 2.21 3.22 -7.91
CA ILE A 28 3.20 2.27 -7.43
C ILE A 28 4.56 2.60 -8.05
N LYS A 29 5.62 2.50 -7.24
CA LYS A 29 7.00 2.62 -7.71
C LYS A 29 7.92 1.79 -6.84
N LEU A 30 8.98 1.26 -7.44
CA LEU A 30 10.09 0.65 -6.74
C LEU A 30 11.22 1.68 -6.59
N ALA A 31 11.57 2.02 -5.36
CA ALA A 31 12.66 2.94 -5.03
C ALA A 31 13.78 2.17 -4.33
N GLY A 32 14.75 1.68 -5.11
CA GLY A 32 15.80 0.80 -4.61
C GLY A 32 15.22 -0.56 -4.22
N ALA A 33 15.23 -0.87 -2.91
CA ALA A 33 14.67 -2.11 -2.36
C ALA A 33 13.30 -1.92 -1.69
N ILE A 34 12.70 -0.72 -1.81
CA ILE A 34 11.42 -0.41 -1.17
C ILE A 34 10.36 -0.13 -2.23
N TRP A 35 9.30 -0.94 -2.22
CA TRP A 35 8.05 -0.65 -2.92
C TRP A 35 7.29 0.44 -2.20
N ILE A 36 6.94 1.50 -2.91
CA ILE A 36 6.13 2.60 -2.41
C ILE A 36 4.81 2.55 -3.17
N ILE A 37 3.73 2.26 -2.46
CA ILE A 37 2.40 2.01 -3.03
C ILE A 37 1.42 2.99 -2.42
N ARG A 38 0.62 3.65 -3.27
CA ARG A 38 -0.41 4.59 -2.84
C ARG A 38 -1.78 4.04 -3.18
N PHE A 39 -2.64 4.06 -2.17
CA PHE A 39 -4.03 3.68 -2.31
C PHE A 39 -4.93 4.83 -1.87
N ASN A 40 -6.04 4.99 -2.58
CA ASN A 40 -7.19 5.70 -2.07
C ASN A 40 -8.09 4.69 -1.35
N VAL A 41 -8.26 4.86 -0.04
CA VAL A 41 -9.03 3.95 0.81
C VAL A 41 -10.37 4.54 1.26
N GLY A 42 -10.66 5.76 0.83
CA GLY A 42 -11.88 6.44 1.21
C GLY A 42 -13.09 5.98 0.40
N PHE A 43 -14.24 5.89 1.07
CA PHE A 43 -15.51 5.51 0.43
C PHE A 43 -16.28 6.74 -0.08
N PHE A 44 -16.32 7.80 0.73
CA PHE A 44 -17.00 9.06 0.42
C PHE A 44 -16.05 10.27 0.40
N GLU A 45 -14.92 10.17 1.08
CA GLU A 45 -13.90 11.21 1.17
C GLU A 45 -12.62 10.73 0.47
N ASP A 46 -11.80 11.67 -0.02
CA ASP A 46 -10.52 11.33 -0.65
C ASP A 46 -9.47 11.05 0.42
N VAL A 47 -9.41 9.79 0.87
CA VAL A 47 -8.46 9.33 1.89
C VAL A 47 -7.34 8.55 1.22
N ARG A 48 -6.17 9.18 1.09
CA ARG A 48 -5.00 8.55 0.49
C ARG A 48 -4.05 8.02 1.54
N VAL A 49 -3.49 6.85 1.31
CA VAL A 49 -2.49 6.21 2.17
C VAL A 49 -1.30 5.78 1.33
N GLU A 50 -0.12 5.84 1.92
CA GLU A 50 1.14 5.36 1.35
C GLU A 50 1.65 4.17 2.19
N LEU A 51 1.90 3.05 1.52
CA LEU A 51 2.56 1.88 2.08
C LEU A 51 3.98 1.80 1.54
N LYS A 52 4.91 1.44 2.42
CA LYS A 52 6.28 1.07 2.05
C LYS A 52 6.50 -0.39 2.39
N ILE A 53 6.87 -1.18 1.40
CA ILE A 53 7.11 -2.63 1.52
C ILE A 53 8.55 -2.92 1.12
N ASP A 54 9.27 -3.63 1.98
CA ASP A 54 10.61 -4.09 1.67
C ASP A 54 10.56 -5.28 0.69
N ASP A 55 11.25 -5.17 -0.44
CA ASP A 55 11.20 -6.14 -1.54
C ASP A 55 11.85 -7.49 -1.18
N ALA A 56 12.82 -7.48 -0.26
CA ALA A 56 13.55 -8.68 0.16
C ALA A 56 12.80 -9.48 1.23
N THR A 57 12.09 -8.80 2.12
CA THR A 57 11.40 -9.42 3.27
C THR A 57 9.88 -9.47 3.13
N GLU A 58 9.32 -8.81 2.12
CA GLU A 58 7.88 -8.69 1.86
C GLU A 58 7.08 -8.11 3.05
N ARG A 59 7.78 -7.34 3.90
CA ARG A 59 7.23 -6.73 5.10
C ARG A 59 6.88 -5.27 4.83
N VAL A 60 5.71 -4.87 5.31
CA VAL A 60 5.33 -3.46 5.37
C VAL A 60 6.19 -2.79 6.43
N VAL A 61 7.06 -1.88 6.01
CA VAL A 61 7.97 -1.11 6.88
C VAL A 61 7.41 0.25 7.26
N SER A 62 6.43 0.77 6.52
CA SER A 62 5.74 2.03 6.82
C SER A 62 4.32 2.02 6.28
N TYR A 63 3.42 2.67 7.01
CA TYR A 63 2.04 2.94 6.62
C TYR A 63 1.66 4.33 7.11
N GLU A 64 1.33 5.24 6.20
CA GLU A 64 1.01 6.63 6.52
C GLU A 64 -0.21 7.11 5.73
N GLN A 65 -1.11 7.83 6.41
CA GLN A 65 -2.19 8.55 5.74
C GLN A 65 -1.66 9.89 5.21
N LEU A 66 -1.83 10.13 3.92
CA LEU A 66 -1.47 11.38 3.26
C LEU A 66 -2.57 12.41 3.53
N LYS A 67 -2.17 13.59 4.02
CA LYS A 67 -3.07 14.74 4.23
C LYS A 67 -3.19 15.59 2.97
#